data_AF-A0A9P5PCP4-F1
#
_entry.id   AF-A0A9P5PCP4-F1
#
_cell.length_a   1.000
_cell.length_b   1.000
_cell.length_c   1.000
_cell.angle_alpha   90.00
_cell.angle_beta   90.00
_cell.angle_gamma   90.00
#
_symmetry.space_group_name_H-M   'P 1'
#
loop_
_entity.id
_entity.type
_entity.pdbx_description
1 polymer ?
#
loop_
_entity_poly.entity_id
_entity_poly.type
_entity_poly.pdbx_seq_one_letter_code
_entity_poly.pdbx_strand_id
1 'polypeptide(L)'
;DSPRVLIIDGLDECSGSGNQQRILSVIREAMQKYNLSLRILIASRPERSIKESIRSANFENICHWMPLDDTYQVSSEIRKYLQERFHEIRRRHSDLMIHVPRPWPISQQIEYLVEKASGQFIYPSTVLKYIDDSGAVPADRLNIVL
;
A
#
# COMPACT_ATOMS: atom_id res chain seq x y z
N ASP A 1 -33.12 -10.05 -3.95
CA ASP A 1 -32.18 -9.28 -4.79
C ASP A 1 -30.92 -8.91 -4.03
N SER A 2 -29.76 -9.20 -4.63
CA SER A 2 -28.46 -8.81 -4.08
C SER A 2 -28.17 -7.35 -4.43
N PRO A 3 -27.64 -6.54 -3.49
CA PRO A 3 -27.29 -5.15 -3.77
C PRO A 3 -26.20 -5.08 -4.85
N ARG A 4 -26.33 -4.15 -5.80
CA ARG A 4 -25.28 -3.88 -6.78
C ARG A 4 -24.18 -3.08 -6.09
N VAL A 5 -22.92 -3.32 -6.44
CA VAL A 5 -21.77 -2.60 -5.87
C VAL A 5 -20.99 -1.91 -6.98
N LEU A 6 -20.72 -0.61 -6.82
CA LEU A 6 -19.78 0.15 -7.63
C LEU A 6 -18.53 0.41 -6.80
N ILE A 7 -17.37 0.03 -7.32
CA ILE A 7 -16.07 0.26 -6.68
C ILE A 7 -15.35 1.34 -7.48
N ILE A 8 -14.90 2.38 -6.79
CA ILE A 8 -14.05 3.44 -7.32
C ILE A 8 -12.72 3.36 -6.58
N ASP A 9 -11.67 2.93 -7.28
CA ASP A 9 -10.33 2.78 -6.73
C ASP A 9 -9.41 3.88 -7.27
N GLY A 10 -8.74 4.62 -6.38
CA GLY A 10 -7.86 5.73 -6.72
C GLY A 10 -8.58 7.03 -7.10
N LEU A 11 -9.61 7.46 -6.35
CA LEU A 11 -10.29 8.74 -6.62
C LEU A 11 -9.31 9.93 -6.60
N ASP A 12 -8.29 9.88 -5.75
CA ASP A 12 -7.24 10.90 -5.66
C ASP A 12 -6.41 11.07 -6.95
N GLU A 13 -6.32 10.04 -7.79
CA GLU A 13 -5.60 10.09 -9.08
C GLU A 13 -6.37 10.87 -10.16
N CYS A 14 -7.59 11.33 -9.88
CA CYS A 14 -8.34 12.21 -10.77
C CYS A 14 -7.61 13.57 -10.92
N SER A 15 -7.42 14.01 -12.16
CA SER A 15 -6.72 15.26 -12.45
C SER A 15 -7.46 16.49 -11.93
N GLY A 16 -6.98 17.03 -10.81
CA GLY A 16 -7.45 18.28 -10.22
C GLY A 16 -8.55 18.11 -9.17
N SER A 17 -8.43 18.88 -8.09
CA SER A 17 -9.34 18.86 -6.93
C SER A 17 -10.81 19.08 -7.30
N GLY A 18 -11.09 19.91 -8.32
CA GLY A 18 -12.45 20.15 -8.80
C GLY A 18 -13.13 18.92 -9.40
N ASN A 19 -12.37 18.03 -10.04
CA ASN A 19 -12.92 16.79 -10.59
C ASN A 19 -13.26 15.79 -9.50
N GLN A 20 -12.38 15.63 -8.50
CA GLN A 20 -12.63 14.81 -7.31
C GLN A 20 -13.91 15.27 -6.58
N GLN A 21 -14.04 16.59 -6.35
CA GLN A 21 -15.22 17.22 -5.74
C GLN A 21 -16.50 16.96 -6.56
N ARG A 22 -16.41 17.11 -7.88
CA ARG A 22 -17.54 16.90 -8.80
C ARG A 22 -18.04 15.46 -8.77
N ILE A 23 -17.13 14.49 -8.81
CA ILE A 23 -17.47 13.06 -8.73
C ILE A 23 -18.23 12.78 -7.43
N LEU A 24 -17.71 13.26 -6.30
CA LEU A 24 -18.36 13.09 -5.00
C LEU A 24 -19.75 13.75 -4.97
N SER A 25 -19.91 14.97 -5.51
CA SER A 25 -21.23 15.64 -5.57
C SER A 25 -22.24 14.83 -6.38
N VAL A 26 -21.85 14.34 -7.56
CA VAL A 26 -22.73 13.53 -8.43
C VAL A 26 -23.16 12.24 -7.72
N ILE A 27 -22.23 11.56 -7.05
CA ILE A 27 -22.54 10.34 -6.28
C ILE A 27 -23.55 10.65 -5.18
N ARG A 28 -23.31 11.69 -4.40
CA ARG A 28 -24.21 12.12 -3.32
C ARG A 28 -25.60 12.42 -3.85
N GLU A 29 -25.69 13.26 -4.89
CA GLU A 29 -26.96 13.65 -5.50
C GLU A 29 -27.73 12.43 -6.01
N ALA A 30 -27.04 11.48 -6.64
CA ALA A 30 -27.64 10.25 -7.11
C ALA A 30 -28.18 9.38 -5.95
N MET A 31 -27.41 9.23 -4.87
CA MET A 31 -27.81 8.44 -3.70
C MET A 31 -28.96 9.06 -2.91
N GLN A 32 -29.04 10.40 -2.86
CA GLN A 32 -30.11 11.10 -2.15
C GLN A 32 -31.39 11.20 -2.98
N LYS A 33 -31.27 11.44 -4.28
CA LYS A 33 -32.42 11.67 -5.17
C LYS A 33 -33.10 10.36 -5.58
N TYR A 34 -32.32 9.30 -5.76
CA TYR A 34 -32.83 8.04 -6.27
C TYR A 34 -32.67 6.95 -5.20
N ASN A 35 -33.74 6.21 -4.91
CA ASN A 35 -33.69 5.05 -4.02
C ASN A 35 -33.05 3.85 -4.74
N LEU A 36 -31.73 3.96 -4.98
CA LEU A 36 -30.96 2.98 -5.73
C LEU A 36 -30.59 1.81 -4.83
N SER A 37 -30.82 0.58 -5.29
CA SER A 37 -30.24 -0.64 -4.70
C SER A 37 -28.75 -0.78 -5.09
N LEU A 38 -27.98 0.27 -4.84
CA LEU A 38 -26.57 0.42 -5.20
C LEU A 38 -25.78 0.80 -3.95
N ARG A 39 -24.68 0.09 -3.69
CA ARG A 39 -23.66 0.46 -2.71
C ARG A 39 -22.42 0.95 -3.43
N ILE A 40 -21.79 2.00 -2.92
CA ILE A 40 -20.59 2.58 -3.53
C ILE A 40 -19.46 2.47 -2.52
N LEU A 41 -18.36 1.85 -2.93
CA LEU A 41 -17.11 1.80 -2.18
C LEU A 41 -16.08 2.68 -2.90
N ILE A 42 -15.52 3.65 -2.18
CA ILE A 42 -14.48 4.53 -2.71
C ILE A 42 -13.20 4.28 -1.92
N ALA A 43 -12.15 3.86 -2.61
CA ALA A 43 -10.80 3.75 -2.08
C ALA A 43 -9.95 4.91 -2.64
N SER A 44 -9.28 5.64 -1.76
CA SER A 44 -8.55 6.86 -2.12
C SER A 44 -7.56 7.25 -1.04
N ARG A 45 -6.47 7.93 -1.42
CA ARG A 45 -5.67 8.70 -0.45
C ARG A 45 -6.51 9.80 0.19
N PRO A 46 -6.24 10.16 1.45
CA PRO A 46 -7.04 11.10 2.20
C PRO A 46 -6.63 12.55 1.89
N GLU A 47 -6.65 12.91 0.59
CA GLU A 47 -6.33 14.25 0.10
C GLU A 47 -7.29 15.31 0.65
N ARG A 48 -6.83 16.56 0.72
CA ARG A 48 -7.56 17.66 1.35
C ARG A 48 -8.94 17.90 0.73
N SER A 49 -8.99 17.98 -0.60
CA SER A 49 -10.21 18.17 -1.39
C SER A 49 -11.25 17.08 -1.13
N ILE A 50 -10.82 15.83 -1.06
CA ILE A 50 -11.69 14.67 -0.79
C ILE A 50 -12.23 14.72 0.64
N LYS A 51 -11.34 14.95 1.62
CA LYS A 51 -11.73 15.14 3.03
C LYS A 51 -12.74 16.27 3.21
N GLU A 52 -12.47 17.42 2.60
CA GLU A 52 -13.35 18.60 2.69
C GLU A 52 -14.70 18.34 2.02
N SER A 53 -14.75 17.65 0.87
CA SER A 53 -16.00 17.28 0.20
C SER A 53 -16.89 16.38 1.06
N ILE A 54 -16.28 15.41 1.75
CA ILE A 54 -17.02 14.48 2.60
C ILE A 54 -17.49 15.19 3.88
N ARG A 55 -16.65 16.04 4.48
CA ARG A 55 -17.01 16.79 5.70
C ARG A 55 -18.05 17.89 5.49
N SER A 56 -17.96 18.63 4.39
CA SER A 56 -18.78 19.84 4.18
C SER A 56 -20.19 19.57 3.69
N ALA A 57 -20.49 18.34 3.24
CA ALA A 57 -21.55 18.15 2.24
C ALA A 57 -22.64 17.14 2.65
N ASN A 58 -23.05 17.10 3.92
CA ASN A 58 -24.10 16.21 4.46
C ASN A 58 -23.91 14.72 4.10
N PHE A 59 -22.67 14.29 3.87
CA PHE A 59 -22.35 12.88 3.63
C PHE A 59 -22.53 12.01 4.87
N GLU A 60 -22.60 12.60 6.07
CA GLU A 60 -22.70 11.88 7.35
C GLU A 60 -23.86 10.87 7.38
N ASN A 61 -24.95 11.14 6.67
CA ASN A 61 -26.13 10.27 6.64
C ASN A 61 -26.08 9.18 5.55
N ILE A 62 -25.13 9.26 4.60
CA ILE A 62 -25.08 8.37 3.42
C ILE A 62 -23.70 7.73 3.17
N CYS A 63 -22.67 8.14 3.91
CA CYS A 63 -21.30 7.68 3.73
C CYS A 63 -20.67 7.33 5.07
N HIS A 64 -20.09 6.14 5.12
CA HIS A 64 -19.27 5.70 6.24
C HIS A 64 -17.80 5.91 5.87
N TRP A 65 -17.14 6.86 6.54
CA TRP A 65 -15.70 7.08 6.38
C TRP A 65 -14.92 6.08 7.24
N MET A 66 -14.09 5.26 6.60
CA MET A 66 -13.25 4.26 7.26
C MET A 66 -11.78 4.60 6.99
N PRO A 67 -11.11 5.35 7.89
CA PRO A 67 -9.68 5.57 7.75
C PRO A 67 -8.97 4.23 7.99
N LEU A 68 -8.16 3.81 7.02
CA LEU A 68 -7.15 2.78 7.22
C LEU A 68 -5.99 3.52 7.90
N ASP A 69 -5.95 3.53 9.23
CA ASP A 69 -5.07 4.41 9.99
C ASP A 69 -3.58 3.97 10.01
N ASP A 70 -2.74 4.85 10.55
CA ASP A 70 -1.30 4.71 10.78
C ASP A 70 -0.94 3.93 12.07
N THR A 71 -1.91 3.40 12.84
CA THR A 71 -1.67 2.50 13.98
C THR A 71 -1.33 1.08 13.56
N TYR A 72 -1.50 0.78 12.27
CA TYR A 72 -0.93 -0.41 11.68
C TYR A 72 0.57 -0.39 11.96
N GLN A 73 1.10 -1.41 12.64
CA GLN A 73 2.54 -1.54 12.86
C GLN A 73 3.21 -1.95 11.54
N VAL A 74 3.06 -1.14 10.49
CA VAL A 74 3.51 -1.45 9.14
C VAL A 74 5.00 -1.75 9.16
N SER A 75 5.78 -1.05 9.98
CA SER A 75 7.20 -1.31 10.16
C SER A 75 7.48 -2.70 10.75
N SER A 76 6.64 -3.23 11.67
CA SER A 76 6.82 -4.60 12.20
C SER A 76 6.45 -5.65 11.16
N GLU A 77 5.38 -5.43 10.41
CA GLU A 77 4.97 -6.32 9.32
C GLU A 77 5.99 -6.32 8.16
N ILE A 78 6.50 -5.15 7.76
CA ILE A 78 7.57 -5.03 6.75
C ILE A 78 8.85 -5.72 7.24
N ARG A 79 9.21 -5.56 8.52
CA ARG A 79 10.37 -6.24 9.10
C ARG A 79 10.24 -7.75 9.02
N LYS A 80 9.08 -8.29 9.44
CA LYS A 80 8.80 -9.73 9.38
C LYS A 80 8.83 -10.22 7.94
N TYR A 81 8.18 -9.50 7.03
CA TYR A 81 8.20 -9.79 5.60
C TYR A 81 9.62 -9.84 5.04
N LEU A 82 10.46 -8.84 5.31
CA LEU A 82 11.86 -8.83 4.88
C LEU A 82 12.63 -10.02 5.43
N GLN A 83 12.52 -10.32 6.73
CA GLN A 83 13.21 -11.44 7.36
C GLN A 83 12.82 -12.79 6.71
N GLU A 84 11.52 -13.04 6.53
CA GLU A 84 11.03 -14.26 5.89
C GLU A 84 11.55 -14.39 4.45
N ARG A 85 11.47 -13.31 3.67
CA ARG A 85 11.88 -13.34 2.26
C ARG A 85 13.39 -13.44 2.08
N PHE A 86 14.19 -12.80 2.92
CA PHE A 86 15.64 -12.97 2.89
C PHE A 86 16.07 -14.40 3.26
N HIS A 87 15.39 -15.04 4.22
CA HIS A 87 15.61 -16.45 4.51
C HIS A 87 15.29 -17.34 3.30
N GLU A 88 14.19 -17.07 2.59
CA GLU A 88 13.84 -17.80 1.37
C GLU A 88 14.87 -17.61 0.25
N ILE A 89 15.30 -16.36 0.00
CA ILE A 89 16.33 -16.04 -0.99
C ILE A 89 17.62 -16.79 -0.66
N ARG A 90 18.08 -16.72 0.58
CA ARG A 90 19.30 -17.41 0.99
C ARG A 90 19.21 -18.92 0.81
N ARG A 91 18.05 -19.52 1.09
CA ARG A 91 17.82 -20.96 0.87
C ARG A 91 17.86 -21.30 -0.62
N ARG A 92 17.22 -20.48 -1.47
CA ARG A 92 17.16 -20.70 -2.92
C ARG A 92 18.52 -20.54 -3.59
N HIS A 93 19.33 -19.58 -3.13
CA HIS A 93 20.66 -19.26 -3.66
C HIS A 93 21.78 -19.86 -2.79
N SER A 94 21.53 -20.98 -2.12
CA SER A 94 22.44 -21.52 -1.10
C SER A 94 23.87 -21.77 -1.62
N ASP A 95 24.02 -22.26 -2.85
CA ASP A 95 25.32 -22.50 -3.49
C ASP A 95 26.10 -21.20 -3.73
N LEU A 96 25.42 -20.14 -4.20
CA LEU A 96 26.01 -18.82 -4.40
C LEU A 96 26.32 -18.11 -3.09
N MET A 97 25.65 -18.48 -2.00
CA MET A 97 25.73 -17.84 -0.69
C MET A 97 26.59 -18.61 0.33
N ILE A 98 27.36 -19.62 -0.11
CA ILE A 98 28.19 -20.46 0.77
C ILE A 98 29.28 -19.66 1.50
N HIS A 99 29.85 -18.65 0.84
CA HIS A 99 30.90 -17.79 1.36
C HIS A 99 30.37 -16.60 2.17
N VAL A 100 29.05 -16.38 2.17
CA VAL A 100 28.42 -15.24 2.84
C VAL A 100 28.16 -15.62 4.30
N PRO A 101 28.71 -14.89 5.29
CA PRO A 101 28.47 -15.16 6.70
C PRO A 101 26.99 -15.15 7.10
N ARG A 102 26.66 -15.80 8.23
CA ARG A 102 25.35 -15.70 8.87
C ARG A 102 25.44 -14.81 10.12
N PRO A 103 24.36 -14.08 10.49
CA PRO A 103 23.11 -13.95 9.75
C PRO A 103 23.27 -13.12 8.47
N TRP A 104 22.39 -13.36 7.49
CA TRP A 104 22.29 -12.51 6.30
C TRP A 104 20.81 -12.28 5.96
N PRO A 105 20.40 -11.01 5.79
CA PRO A 105 21.12 -9.79 6.19
C PRO A 105 21.38 -9.70 7.70
N ILE A 106 22.25 -8.78 8.12
CA ILE A 106 22.35 -8.43 9.54
C ILE A 106 21.16 -7.53 9.94
N SER A 107 20.81 -7.52 11.23
CA SER A 107 19.64 -6.79 11.72
C SER A 107 19.65 -5.31 11.32
N GLN A 108 20.81 -4.63 11.36
CA GLN A 108 20.89 -3.21 10.95
C GLN A 108 20.50 -2.98 9.48
N GLN A 109 20.83 -3.92 8.58
CA GLN A 109 20.45 -3.84 7.16
C GLN A 109 18.93 -4.01 6.99
N ILE A 110 18.31 -4.88 7.79
CA ILE A 110 16.84 -5.02 7.81
C ILE A 110 16.19 -3.73 8.29
N GLU A 111 16.65 -3.17 9.41
CA GLU A 111 16.08 -1.93 9.96
C GLU A 111 16.21 -0.76 8.96
N TYR A 112 17.34 -0.66 8.28
CA TYR A 112 17.53 0.34 7.23
C TYR A 112 16.48 0.20 6.11
N LEU A 113 16.23 -1.02 5.63
CA LEU A 113 15.22 -1.26 4.59
C LEU A 113 13.80 -1.00 5.08
N VAL A 114 13.51 -1.28 6.36
CA VAL A 114 12.22 -0.94 7.01
C VAL A 114 12.02 0.58 7.03
N GLU A 115 13.03 1.34 7.43
CA GLU A 115 13.00 2.80 7.44
C GLU A 115 12.79 3.36 6.03
N LYS A 116 13.56 2.86 5.04
CA LYS A 116 13.43 3.28 3.64
C LYS A 116 12.05 2.97 3.05
N ALA A 117 11.37 1.93 3.53
CA ALA A 117 10.05 1.60 3.05
C ALA A 117 9.01 2.67 3.38
N SER A 118 9.20 3.49 4.44
CA SER A 118 8.24 4.52 4.85
C SER A 118 6.79 4.01 4.91
N GLY A 119 6.61 2.79 5.41
CA GLY A 119 5.30 2.13 5.50
C GLY A 119 4.73 1.60 4.17
N GLN A 120 5.50 1.57 3.09
CA GLN A 120 5.01 1.14 1.77
C GLN A 120 5.66 -0.17 1.35
N PHE A 121 4.86 -1.23 1.20
CA PHE A 121 5.34 -2.57 0.78
C PHE A 121 5.94 -2.62 -0.63
N ILE A 122 5.64 -1.63 -1.48
CA ILE A 122 6.19 -1.58 -2.84
C ILE A 122 7.72 -1.48 -2.84
N TYR A 123 8.29 -0.76 -1.88
CA TYR A 123 9.74 -0.64 -1.74
C TYR A 123 10.41 -1.99 -1.41
N PRO A 124 10.11 -2.67 -0.27
CA PRO A 124 10.75 -3.92 0.08
C PRO A 124 10.44 -5.02 -0.95
N SER A 125 9.25 -5.05 -1.58
CA SER A 125 8.98 -6.02 -2.65
C SER A 125 9.88 -5.82 -3.87
N THR A 126 10.14 -4.56 -4.24
CA THR A 126 11.01 -4.22 -5.37
C THR A 126 12.47 -4.56 -5.07
N VAL A 127 12.94 -4.20 -3.87
CA VAL A 127 14.29 -4.54 -3.38
C VAL A 127 14.51 -6.05 -3.39
N LEU A 128 13.59 -6.82 -2.81
CA LEU A 128 13.71 -8.28 -2.76
C LEU A 128 13.71 -8.90 -4.16
N LYS A 129 12.88 -8.39 -5.07
CA LYS A 129 12.86 -8.84 -6.47
C LYS A 129 14.19 -8.59 -7.17
N TYR A 130 14.83 -7.45 -6.92
CA TYR A 130 16.15 -7.13 -7.45
C TYR A 130 17.26 -8.04 -6.86
N ILE A 131 17.16 -8.35 -5.57
CA ILE A 131 18.13 -9.20 -4.86
C ILE A 131 18.00 -10.67 -5.27
N ASP A 132 16.79 -11.14 -5.56
CA ASP A 132 16.49 -12.54 -5.95
C ASP A 132 16.74 -12.84 -7.44
N ASP A 133 17.39 -11.93 -8.17
CA ASP A 133 17.68 -12.09 -9.59
C ASP A 133 18.69 -13.23 -9.86
N SER A 134 18.36 -14.14 -10.79
CA SER A 134 19.00 -15.47 -10.96
C SER A 134 20.39 -15.46 -11.60
N GLY A 135 21.10 -14.33 -11.58
CA GLY A 135 22.42 -14.17 -12.21
C GLY A 135 23.47 -13.50 -11.34
N ALA A 136 23.15 -13.14 -10.10
CA ALA A 136 24.06 -12.43 -9.19
C ALA A 136 24.03 -13.04 -7.79
N VAL A 137 25.10 -12.83 -7.02
CA VAL A 137 25.11 -13.20 -5.61
C VAL A 137 24.17 -12.25 -4.86
N PRO A 138 23.14 -12.73 -4.13
CA PRO A 138 22.19 -11.87 -3.45
C PRO A 138 22.84 -10.88 -2.46
N ALA A 139 23.95 -11.28 -1.83
CA ALA A 139 24.70 -10.40 -0.92
C ALA A 139 25.27 -9.16 -1.63
N ASP A 140 25.77 -9.32 -2.86
CA ASP A 140 26.30 -8.19 -3.63
C ASP A 140 25.18 -7.23 -4.05
N ARG A 141 24.02 -7.79 -4.45
CA ARG A 141 22.83 -7.02 -4.77
C ARG A 141 22.29 -6.25 -3.56
N LEU A 142 22.30 -6.88 -2.39
CA LEU A 142 21.93 -6.20 -1.15
C LEU A 142 22.84 -5.00 -0.89
N ASN A 143 24.16 -5.14 -1.06
CA ASN A 143 25.12 -4.05 -0.86
C ASN A 143 24.92 -2.86 -1.82
N ILE A 144 24.29 -3.07 -2.98
CA ILE A 144 23.96 -1.98 -3.91
C ILE A 144 22.75 -1.17 -3.42
N VAL A 145 21.83 -1.80 -2.70
CA VAL A 145 20.57 -1.17 -2.25
C VAL A 145 20.73 -0.44 -0.91
N LEU A 146 21.68 -0.88 -0.08
CA LEU A 146 22.02 -0.26 1.20
C LEU A 146 22.68 1.11 0.99
#